data_AF-A0A1H1TLM8-F1
#
_entry.id   AF-A0A1H1TLM8-F1
#
_cell.length_a   1.000
_cell.length_b   1.000
_cell.length_c   1.000
_cell.angle_alpha   90.00
_cell.angle_beta   90.00
_cell.angle_gamma   90.00
#
_symmetry.space_group_name_H-M   'P 1'
#
loop_
_entity.id
_entity.type
_entity.pdbx_description
1 polymer ?
#
loop_
_entity_poly.entity_id
_entity_poly.type
_entity_poly.pdbx_seq_one_letter_code
_entity_poly.pdbx_strand_id
1 'polypeptide(L)'
;MRTGRPSHRQAGFALIITLSLLALLVLAVLALSSLTRVNSQVASTAVQQAQARQNAQLALNFALSELQRHAGDDSRITGMAGITGIAINQNASTRYWCGIWRNDGSFVTWLTSGAVGPTSAGTDTVELISGNTVGAAASTSANVEKEHVIAGRLPIVVASTATSPGAPVTVGHYAYLVTDEGIKVGAYAPAGKRVITAVAPSIGPSMLSNQLKLKTAIDANTAVLPGVVSYEQLGVLSPVTPSVLQDCFHYVTLTPWSVLGNQYASGTININTASTQVWRCLLDTYNTAPGVTTITSGNVISKGNLLGNNFAGTTAGKPANGPFTSTVGFATYLATIFPITGTPNFNQIMNAIGPMLVVRSDTFRIRAYGDAVNPADPTKVEATAFCEAIVQRTPDLMPGFGRRFVVGYFRWLGPDDI
;
A
#
# COMPACT_ATOMS: atom_id res chain seq x y z
N MET A 1 49.53 87.17 -35.28
CA MET A 1 49.39 85.87 -35.95
C MET A 1 49.07 84.82 -34.89
N ARG A 2 47.86 84.26 -34.90
CA ARG A 2 47.40 83.23 -33.94
C ARG A 2 46.80 82.10 -34.76
N THR A 3 47.38 80.90 -34.70
CA THR A 3 46.86 79.71 -35.40
C THR A 3 46.66 78.60 -34.36
N GLY A 4 45.40 78.28 -34.08
CA GLY A 4 45.00 77.21 -33.16
C GLY A 4 45.16 75.83 -33.79
N ARG A 5 45.63 74.86 -32.97
CA ARG A 5 45.70 73.43 -33.30
C ARG A 5 44.31 72.77 -33.11
N PRO A 6 43.92 71.78 -33.93
CA PRO A 6 42.64 71.08 -33.80
C PRO A 6 42.68 70.04 -32.66
N SER A 7 41.57 69.91 -31.94
CA SER A 7 41.36 69.03 -30.80
C SER A 7 41.07 67.58 -31.22
N HIS A 8 41.93 66.64 -30.84
CA HIS A 8 41.77 65.21 -31.10
C HIS A 8 41.33 64.46 -29.83
N ARG A 9 40.07 64.59 -29.37
CA ARG A 9 39.62 64.00 -28.08
C ARG A 9 38.14 63.54 -27.97
N GLN A 10 37.47 63.10 -29.04
CA GLN A 10 36.06 62.64 -28.96
C GLN A 10 35.72 61.27 -29.60
N ALA A 11 36.62 60.63 -30.35
CA ALA A 11 36.30 59.36 -31.03
C ALA A 11 36.32 58.10 -30.12
N GLY A 12 37.11 58.10 -29.03
CA GLY A 12 37.22 56.93 -28.14
C GLY A 12 36.04 56.74 -27.19
N PHE A 13 35.41 57.82 -26.72
CA PHE A 13 34.30 57.77 -25.76
C PHE A 13 33.01 57.26 -26.40
N ALA A 14 32.70 57.68 -27.63
CA ALA A 14 31.57 57.17 -28.39
C ALA A 14 31.70 55.67 -28.66
N LEU A 15 32.90 55.19 -29.00
CA LEU A 15 33.16 53.77 -29.22
C LEU A 15 32.94 52.94 -27.95
N ILE A 16 33.45 53.41 -26.79
CA ILE A 16 33.25 52.74 -25.50
C ILE A 16 31.76 52.67 -25.15
N ILE A 17 31.00 53.77 -25.30
CA ILE A 17 29.56 53.77 -25.07
C ILE A 17 28.85 52.79 -26.00
N THR A 18 29.18 52.77 -27.29
CA THR A 18 28.56 51.81 -28.23
C THR A 18 28.88 50.36 -27.90
N LEU A 19 30.12 50.07 -27.49
CA LEU A 19 30.54 48.74 -27.04
C LEU A 19 29.84 48.34 -25.75
N SER A 20 29.73 49.24 -24.78
CA SER A 20 29.00 48.99 -23.53
C SER A 20 27.50 48.79 -23.78
N LEU A 21 26.89 49.57 -24.67
CA LEU A 21 25.48 49.42 -25.05
C LEU A 21 25.23 48.13 -25.84
N LEU A 22 26.11 47.77 -26.78
CA LEU A 22 26.04 46.50 -27.50
C LEU A 22 26.25 45.32 -26.57
N ALA A 23 27.22 45.38 -25.67
CA ALA A 23 27.45 44.33 -24.67
C ALA A 23 26.23 44.17 -23.74
N LEU A 24 25.65 45.28 -23.28
CA LEU A 24 24.43 45.25 -22.46
C LEU A 24 23.23 44.70 -23.24
N LEU A 25 23.08 45.05 -24.52
CA LEU A 25 22.03 44.51 -25.39
C LEU A 25 22.20 42.99 -25.62
N VAL A 26 23.42 42.53 -25.87
CA VAL A 26 23.73 41.10 -26.02
C VAL A 26 23.44 40.34 -24.72
N LEU A 27 23.85 40.88 -23.56
CA LEU A 27 23.54 40.29 -22.26
C LEU A 27 22.02 40.23 -22.02
N ALA A 28 21.27 41.27 -22.37
CA ALA A 28 19.82 41.29 -22.25
C ALA A 28 19.15 40.21 -23.13
N VAL A 29 19.60 40.04 -24.38
CA VAL A 29 19.09 39.00 -25.29
C VAL A 29 19.43 37.60 -24.78
N LEU A 30 20.65 37.39 -24.28
CA LEU A 30 21.06 36.10 -23.70
C LEU A 30 20.25 35.76 -22.44
N ALA A 31 20.02 36.74 -21.57
CA ALA A 31 19.19 36.57 -20.37
C ALA A 31 17.74 36.20 -20.74
N LEU A 32 17.12 36.90 -21.69
CA LEU A 32 15.76 36.61 -22.15
C LEU A 32 15.67 35.24 -22.83
N SER A 33 16.69 34.88 -23.62
CA SER A 33 16.77 33.57 -24.27
C SER A 33 16.91 32.44 -23.25
N SER A 34 17.71 32.64 -22.20
CA SER A 34 17.87 31.69 -21.10
C SER A 34 16.56 31.52 -20.32
N LEU A 35 15.92 32.63 -19.95
CA LEU A 35 14.64 32.61 -19.24
C LEU A 35 13.55 31.91 -20.05
N THR A 36 13.47 32.17 -21.35
CA THR A 36 12.50 31.52 -22.24
C THR A 36 12.74 30.01 -22.32
N ARG A 37 14.00 29.57 -22.42
CA ARG A 37 14.36 28.15 -22.39
C ARG A 37 13.97 27.49 -21.06
N VAL A 38 14.28 28.12 -19.93
CA VAL A 38 13.91 27.62 -18.60
C VAL A 38 12.39 27.52 -18.47
N ASN A 39 11.64 28.55 -18.86
CA ASN A 39 10.18 28.54 -18.82
C ASN A 39 9.59 27.44 -19.71
N SER A 40 10.15 27.25 -20.91
CA SER A 40 9.74 26.16 -21.81
C SER A 40 10.04 24.78 -21.22
N GLN A 41 11.20 24.61 -20.56
CA GLN A 41 11.56 23.36 -19.91
C GLN A 41 10.64 23.04 -18.74
N VAL A 42 10.35 24.03 -17.88
CA VAL A 42 9.41 23.89 -16.75
C VAL A 42 8.01 23.54 -17.25
N ALA A 43 7.52 24.21 -18.29
CA ALA A 43 6.23 23.89 -18.89
C ALA A 43 6.19 22.46 -19.45
N SER A 44 7.25 22.03 -20.14
CA SER A 44 7.37 20.66 -20.66
C SER A 44 7.33 19.61 -19.53
N THR A 45 8.13 19.80 -18.47
CA THR A 45 8.11 18.91 -17.30
C THR A 45 6.75 18.90 -16.61
N ALA A 46 6.07 20.05 -16.51
CA ALA A 46 4.72 20.12 -15.94
C ALA A 46 3.70 19.31 -16.74
N VAL A 47 3.78 19.32 -18.08
CA VAL A 47 2.93 18.51 -18.96
C VAL A 47 3.22 17.02 -18.75
N GLN A 48 4.48 16.60 -18.73
CA GLN A 48 4.85 15.20 -18.51
C GLN A 48 4.40 14.71 -17.13
N GLN A 49 4.56 15.53 -16.09
CA GLN A 49 4.08 15.20 -14.74
C GLN A 49 2.56 15.10 -14.68
N ALA A 50 1.83 15.97 -15.39
CA ALA A 50 0.37 15.90 -15.48
C ALA A 50 -0.09 14.61 -16.17
N GLN A 51 0.58 14.20 -17.24
CA GLN A 51 0.33 12.93 -17.93
C GLN A 51 0.62 11.72 -17.04
N ALA A 52 1.76 11.69 -16.34
CA ALA A 52 2.08 10.63 -15.39
C ALA A 52 1.00 10.52 -14.28
N ARG A 53 0.51 11.66 -13.76
CA ARG A 53 -0.60 11.69 -12.80
C ARG A 53 -1.91 11.17 -13.37
N GLN A 54 -2.25 11.51 -14.61
CA GLN A 54 -3.43 10.96 -15.29
C GLN A 54 -3.32 9.45 -15.47
N ASN A 55 -2.14 8.94 -15.83
CA ASN A 55 -1.89 7.51 -15.96
C ASN A 55 -2.00 6.78 -14.61
N ALA A 56 -1.51 7.38 -13.53
CA ALA A 56 -1.68 6.84 -12.18
C ALA A 56 -3.16 6.82 -11.75
N GLN A 57 -3.92 7.87 -12.04
CA GLN A 57 -5.36 7.92 -11.78
C GLN A 57 -6.14 6.89 -12.60
N LEU A 58 -5.74 6.66 -13.86
CA LEU A 58 -6.29 5.58 -14.67
C LEU A 58 -6.05 4.21 -14.01
N ALA A 59 -4.82 3.97 -13.53
CA ALA A 59 -4.48 2.73 -12.81
C ALA A 59 -5.34 2.54 -11.55
N LEU A 60 -5.51 3.60 -10.76
CA LEU A 60 -6.38 3.60 -9.58
C LEU A 60 -7.83 3.27 -9.93
N ASN A 61 -8.37 3.86 -11.01
CA ASN A 61 -9.73 3.59 -11.46
C ASN A 61 -9.89 2.14 -11.96
N PHE A 62 -8.88 1.57 -12.62
CA PHE A 62 -8.88 0.15 -12.97
C PHE A 62 -8.88 -0.73 -11.73
N ALA A 63 -8.00 -0.45 -10.76
CA ALA A 63 -7.95 -1.20 -9.50
C ALA A 63 -9.29 -1.16 -8.74
N LEU A 64 -9.93 0.01 -8.65
CA LEU A 64 -11.25 0.16 -8.04
C LEU A 64 -12.33 -0.63 -8.80
N SER A 65 -12.27 -0.62 -10.13
CA SER A 65 -13.22 -1.35 -10.99
C SER A 65 -13.06 -2.86 -10.83
N GLU A 66 -11.82 -3.38 -10.81
CA GLU A 66 -11.53 -4.79 -10.59
C GLU A 66 -11.94 -5.23 -9.18
N LEU A 67 -11.68 -4.40 -8.16
CA LEU A 67 -12.16 -4.63 -6.80
C LEU A 67 -13.69 -4.69 -6.76
N GLN A 68 -14.39 -3.72 -7.36
CA GLN A 68 -15.85 -3.70 -7.41
C GLN A 68 -16.43 -4.92 -8.14
N ARG A 69 -15.82 -5.31 -9.27
CA ARG A 69 -16.26 -6.44 -10.10
C ARG A 69 -16.09 -7.78 -9.38
N HIS A 70 -14.96 -7.97 -8.70
CA HIS A 70 -14.59 -9.28 -8.17
C HIS A 70 -14.90 -9.45 -6.68
N ALA A 71 -14.78 -8.40 -5.86
CA ALA A 71 -15.01 -8.43 -4.40
C ALA A 71 -16.36 -7.82 -3.98
N GLY A 72 -17.15 -7.29 -4.92
CA GLY A 72 -18.41 -6.63 -4.60
C GLY A 72 -19.51 -7.57 -4.08
N ASP A 73 -19.51 -8.85 -4.45
CA ASP A 73 -20.45 -9.86 -3.95
C ASP A 73 -20.13 -10.26 -2.49
N ASP A 74 -21.17 -10.36 -1.65
CA ASP A 74 -21.03 -10.69 -0.22
C ASP A 74 -20.45 -12.09 0.04
N SER A 75 -20.59 -13.01 -0.91
CA SER A 75 -20.09 -14.39 -0.82
C SER A 75 -18.60 -14.54 -1.11
N ARG A 76 -17.89 -13.44 -1.43
CA ARG A 76 -16.48 -13.49 -1.76
C ARG A 76 -15.61 -13.65 -0.54
N ILE A 77 -14.48 -14.30 -0.75
CA ILE A 77 -13.41 -14.49 0.22
C ILE A 77 -12.21 -13.71 -0.27
N THR A 78 -11.52 -13.04 0.65
CA THR A 78 -10.30 -12.29 0.36
C THR A 78 -9.16 -12.80 1.23
N GLY A 79 -7.93 -12.62 0.76
CA GLY A 79 -6.73 -13.05 1.47
C GLY A 79 -5.45 -12.65 0.72
N MET A 80 -4.31 -12.72 1.42
CA MET A 80 -3.02 -12.45 0.79
C MET A 80 -2.52 -13.63 -0.04
N ALA A 81 -1.69 -13.39 -1.06
CA ALA A 81 -1.03 -14.46 -1.82
C ALA A 81 -0.10 -15.34 -0.96
N GLY A 82 0.38 -14.85 0.18
CA GLY A 82 1.13 -15.65 1.17
C GLY A 82 0.44 -16.94 1.58
N ILE A 83 -0.89 -17.00 1.51
CA ILE A 83 -1.65 -18.20 1.85
C ILE A 83 -1.57 -19.28 0.76
N THR A 84 -1.01 -19.01 -0.41
CA THR A 84 -0.91 -19.98 -1.51
C THR A 84 0.45 -20.69 -1.56
N GLY A 85 1.17 -20.73 -0.44
CA GLY A 85 2.47 -21.41 -0.33
C GLY A 85 3.69 -20.49 -0.47
N ILE A 86 3.50 -19.17 -0.37
CA ILE A 86 4.58 -18.20 -0.53
C ILE A 86 5.16 -17.83 0.84
N ALA A 87 6.35 -18.35 1.14
CA ALA A 87 7.03 -18.15 2.42
C ALA A 87 7.58 -16.73 2.60
N ILE A 88 7.72 -16.35 3.88
CA ILE A 88 8.33 -15.10 4.32
C ILE A 88 9.80 -15.01 3.89
N ASN A 89 10.26 -13.81 3.50
CA ASN A 89 11.66 -13.49 3.14
C ASN A 89 12.29 -14.29 1.99
N GLN A 90 11.56 -15.09 1.24
CA GLN A 90 12.09 -15.81 0.07
C GLN A 90 11.91 -14.99 -1.22
N ASN A 91 12.41 -13.75 -1.27
CA ASN A 91 12.26 -12.82 -2.41
C ASN A 91 10.82 -12.71 -2.94
N ALA A 92 9.84 -12.85 -2.05
CA ALA A 92 8.44 -12.97 -2.40
C ALA A 92 7.79 -11.60 -2.56
N SER A 93 8.07 -10.95 -3.70
CA SER A 93 7.55 -9.62 -4.05
C SER A 93 6.05 -9.59 -4.36
N THR A 94 5.38 -10.73 -4.27
CA THR A 94 3.95 -10.90 -4.55
C THR A 94 3.15 -11.33 -3.33
N ARG A 95 3.81 -11.61 -2.19
CA ARG A 95 3.19 -12.24 -1.01
C ARG A 95 1.97 -11.48 -0.47
N TYR A 96 1.98 -10.15 -0.55
CA TYR A 96 0.92 -9.27 -0.03
C TYR A 96 -0.13 -8.88 -1.07
N TRP A 97 -0.13 -9.50 -2.26
CA TRP A 97 -1.20 -9.30 -3.23
C TRP A 97 -2.53 -9.78 -2.67
N CYS A 98 -3.58 -8.98 -2.85
CA CYS A 98 -4.94 -9.39 -2.52
C CYS A 98 -5.47 -10.36 -3.59
N GLY A 99 -5.83 -11.57 -3.16
CA GLY A 99 -6.55 -12.53 -3.98
C GLY A 99 -8.03 -12.55 -3.64
N ILE A 100 -8.84 -12.90 -4.62
CA ILE A 100 -10.28 -13.09 -4.48
C ILE A 100 -10.64 -14.54 -4.80
N TRP A 101 -11.47 -15.14 -3.94
CA TRP A 101 -12.02 -16.48 -4.11
C TRP A 101 -13.54 -16.46 -3.97
N ARG A 102 -14.23 -17.45 -4.56
CA ARG A 102 -15.65 -17.71 -4.29
C ARG A 102 -15.81 -18.51 -3.00
N ASN A 103 -17.03 -18.58 -2.48
CA ASN A 103 -17.37 -19.30 -1.25
C ASN A 103 -17.02 -20.80 -1.25
N ASP A 104 -16.91 -21.42 -2.43
CA ASP A 104 -16.46 -22.80 -2.62
C ASP A 104 -14.93 -22.97 -2.55
N GLY A 105 -14.18 -21.87 -2.40
CA GLY A 105 -12.72 -21.84 -2.40
C GLY A 105 -12.09 -21.75 -3.78
N SER A 106 -12.89 -21.62 -4.85
CA SER A 106 -12.36 -21.43 -6.21
C SER A 106 -11.71 -20.06 -6.37
N PHE A 107 -10.50 -20.03 -6.93
CA PHE A 107 -9.77 -18.79 -7.20
C PHE A 107 -10.44 -17.99 -8.33
N VAL A 108 -10.46 -16.68 -8.19
CA VAL A 108 -11.03 -15.74 -9.18
C VAL A 108 -9.93 -14.92 -9.83
N THR A 109 -9.21 -14.10 -9.05
CA THR A 109 -8.18 -13.19 -9.58
C THR A 109 -7.26 -12.65 -8.48
N TRP A 110 -6.08 -12.19 -8.89
CA TRP A 110 -5.19 -11.34 -8.09
C TRP A 110 -5.49 -9.87 -8.44
N LEU A 111 -5.71 -9.03 -7.43
CA LEU A 111 -6.01 -7.61 -7.62
C LEU A 111 -4.71 -6.80 -7.75
N THR A 112 -4.00 -7.04 -8.85
CA THR A 112 -2.76 -6.34 -9.21
C THR A 112 -2.56 -6.39 -10.72
N SER A 113 -1.93 -5.37 -11.28
CA SER A 113 -1.66 -5.34 -12.72
C SER A 113 -0.59 -6.36 -13.11
N GLY A 114 -0.74 -6.96 -14.29
CA GLY A 114 0.24 -7.88 -14.88
C GLY A 114 0.43 -9.23 -14.17
N ALA A 115 -0.45 -9.60 -13.24
CA ALA A 115 -0.38 -10.92 -12.60
C ALA A 115 -0.55 -12.06 -13.63
N VAL A 116 0.45 -12.94 -13.71
CA VAL A 116 0.39 -14.19 -14.49
C VAL A 116 0.03 -15.38 -13.59
N GLY A 117 0.39 -15.29 -12.31
CA GLY A 117 0.11 -16.27 -11.26
C GLY A 117 0.41 -15.66 -9.89
N PRO A 118 0.35 -16.44 -8.79
CA PRO A 118 0.55 -15.91 -7.44
C PRO A 118 1.97 -15.39 -7.16
N THR A 119 2.94 -15.72 -8.02
CA THR A 119 4.38 -15.47 -7.83
C THR A 119 5.02 -14.63 -8.95
N SER A 120 4.24 -14.15 -9.93
CA SER A 120 4.81 -13.44 -11.10
C SER A 120 3.90 -12.32 -11.59
N ALA A 121 4.51 -11.15 -11.80
CA ALA A 121 3.89 -9.91 -12.27
C ALA A 121 4.24 -9.59 -13.74
N GLY A 122 4.60 -10.61 -14.53
CA GLY A 122 5.12 -10.42 -15.88
C GLY A 122 6.60 -10.04 -15.91
N THR A 123 7.08 -9.61 -17.07
CA THR A 123 8.50 -9.29 -17.32
C THR A 123 8.87 -7.84 -17.03
N ASP A 124 7.91 -6.92 -17.11
CA ASP A 124 8.09 -5.51 -16.82
C ASP A 124 7.33 -5.18 -15.54
N THR A 125 8.04 -4.75 -14.49
CA THR A 125 7.50 -4.62 -13.15
C THR A 125 7.93 -3.31 -12.48
N VAL A 126 7.14 -2.88 -11.51
CA VAL A 126 7.41 -1.71 -10.69
C VAL A 126 7.11 -2.04 -9.23
N GLU A 127 7.97 -1.60 -8.32
CA GLU A 127 7.72 -1.69 -6.88
C GLU A 127 6.72 -0.60 -6.47
N LEU A 128 5.61 -1.03 -5.87
CA LEU A 128 4.58 -0.12 -5.34
C LEU A 128 4.66 -0.02 -3.81
N ILE A 129 5.29 -0.97 -3.16
CA ILE A 129 5.69 -0.94 -1.75
C ILE A 129 7.19 -1.24 -1.73
N SER A 130 8.04 -0.26 -1.41
CA SER A 130 9.49 -0.43 -1.48
C SER A 130 10.20 0.06 -0.21
N GLY A 131 11.47 0.44 -0.35
CA GLY A 131 12.39 0.78 0.71
C GLY A 131 11.87 1.80 1.71
N ASN A 132 11.18 2.86 1.26
CA ASN A 132 10.72 3.88 2.19
C ASN A 132 9.39 3.52 2.86
N THR A 133 8.65 2.54 2.30
CA THR A 133 7.42 2.02 2.91
C THR A 133 7.68 0.99 4.00
N VAL A 134 8.58 0.03 3.77
CA VAL A 134 8.78 -1.14 4.65
C VAL A 134 10.21 -1.28 5.17
N GLY A 135 11.08 -0.34 4.79
CA GLY A 135 12.52 -0.38 5.07
C GLY A 135 13.31 -1.08 3.96
N ALA A 136 14.64 -0.97 4.04
CA ALA A 136 15.54 -1.55 3.05
C ALA A 136 15.34 -3.07 2.89
N ALA A 137 15.41 -3.56 1.64
CA ALA A 137 15.31 -5.00 1.36
C ALA A 137 16.42 -5.82 2.07
N ALA A 138 17.60 -5.23 2.28
CA ALA A 138 18.72 -5.81 3.03
C ALA A 138 18.70 -5.45 4.54
N SER A 139 17.56 -5.06 5.10
CA SER A 139 17.45 -4.64 6.50
C SER A 139 17.93 -5.74 7.44
N THR A 140 18.79 -5.37 8.40
CA THR A 140 19.21 -6.22 9.53
C THR A 140 18.20 -6.21 10.69
N SER A 141 17.03 -5.58 10.49
CA SER A 141 15.97 -5.59 11.50
C SER A 141 15.54 -7.02 11.79
N ALA A 142 15.30 -7.33 13.06
CA ALA A 142 14.73 -8.62 13.48
C ALA A 142 13.30 -8.83 12.96
N ASN A 143 12.68 -7.79 12.37
CA ASN A 143 11.38 -7.90 11.75
C ASN A 143 11.48 -8.57 10.37
N VAL A 144 10.86 -9.73 10.27
CA VAL A 144 10.88 -10.60 9.10
C VAL A 144 9.84 -10.23 8.03
N GLU A 145 8.91 -9.31 8.30
CA GLU A 145 7.84 -8.93 7.35
C GLU A 145 8.11 -7.56 6.73
N LYS A 146 9.19 -7.48 5.93
CA LYS A 146 9.64 -6.26 5.23
C LYS A 146 9.69 -6.41 3.72
N GLU A 147 8.96 -7.38 3.18
CA GLU A 147 9.07 -7.67 1.76
C GLU A 147 8.53 -6.50 0.92
N HIS A 148 9.29 -6.11 -0.10
CA HIS A 148 8.85 -5.15 -1.11
C HIS A 148 7.75 -5.82 -1.95
N VAL A 149 6.84 -5.03 -2.53
CA VAL A 149 5.71 -5.56 -3.31
C VAL A 149 5.68 -4.93 -4.69
N ILE A 150 5.72 -5.79 -5.71
CA ILE A 150 5.72 -5.38 -7.12
C ILE A 150 4.33 -5.51 -7.75
N ALA A 151 4.14 -4.81 -8.86
CA ALA A 151 3.08 -5.03 -9.82
C ALA A 151 3.64 -4.98 -11.25
N GLY A 152 2.92 -5.58 -12.19
CA GLY A 152 3.31 -5.56 -13.60
C GLY A 152 2.98 -4.22 -14.23
N ARG A 153 3.94 -3.65 -14.94
CA ARG A 153 3.81 -2.36 -15.63
C ARG A 153 3.22 -2.61 -17.03
N LEU A 154 2.06 -2.01 -17.30
CA LEU A 154 1.30 -2.22 -18.53
C LEU A 154 1.36 -0.96 -19.42
N PRO A 155 1.61 -1.09 -20.73
CA PRO A 155 1.75 0.05 -21.62
C PRO A 155 0.41 0.70 -21.97
N ILE A 156 0.45 2.01 -22.15
CA ILE A 156 -0.62 2.83 -22.70
C ILE A 156 -0.21 3.20 -24.11
N VAL A 157 -0.94 2.65 -25.09
CA VAL A 157 -0.67 2.85 -26.51
C VAL A 157 -1.75 3.73 -27.14
N VAL A 158 -1.34 4.65 -28.01
CA VAL A 158 -2.24 5.47 -28.83
C VAL A 158 -2.09 5.14 -30.30
N ALA A 159 -3.19 5.17 -31.04
CA ALA A 159 -3.26 4.71 -32.44
C ALA A 159 -2.48 5.61 -33.43
N SER A 160 -2.17 6.85 -33.06
CA SER A 160 -1.32 7.75 -33.83
C SER A 160 -0.85 8.93 -32.99
N THR A 161 0.44 9.28 -33.07
CA THR A 161 0.96 10.57 -32.62
C THR A 161 1.38 11.40 -33.84
N ALA A 162 1.49 12.73 -33.69
CA ALA A 162 2.01 13.60 -34.75
C ALA A 162 3.42 13.21 -35.21
N THR A 163 4.16 12.44 -34.40
CA THR A 163 5.52 11.98 -34.67
C THR A 163 5.61 10.61 -35.35
N SER A 164 4.53 9.81 -35.37
CA SER A 164 4.50 8.51 -36.04
C SER A 164 3.08 8.16 -36.54
N PRO A 165 2.70 8.60 -37.75
CA PRO A 165 1.39 8.31 -38.32
C PRO A 165 1.25 6.82 -38.68
N GLY A 166 0.26 6.13 -38.09
CA GLY A 166 -0.14 4.78 -38.50
C GLY A 166 0.46 3.60 -37.72
N ALA A 167 1.32 3.84 -36.72
CA ALA A 167 1.83 2.81 -35.82
C ALA A 167 1.42 3.10 -34.36
N PRO A 168 1.06 2.08 -33.55
CA PRO A 168 0.79 2.28 -32.14
C PRO A 168 2.05 2.77 -31.43
N VAL A 169 1.94 3.89 -30.71
CA VAL A 169 3.04 4.47 -29.94
C VAL A 169 2.72 4.40 -28.46
N THR A 170 3.68 3.93 -27.66
CA THR A 170 3.58 3.95 -26.20
C THR A 170 3.80 5.37 -25.70
N VAL A 171 2.85 5.89 -24.94
CA VAL A 171 2.90 7.25 -24.37
C VAL A 171 3.11 7.22 -22.86
N GLY A 172 3.03 6.05 -22.25
CA GLY A 172 3.30 5.82 -20.85
C GLY A 172 2.91 4.42 -20.45
N HIS A 173 2.99 4.15 -19.16
CA HIS A 173 2.60 2.90 -18.55
C HIS A 173 1.80 3.19 -17.29
N TYR A 174 1.07 2.18 -16.84
CA TYR A 174 0.39 2.18 -15.56
C TYR A 174 0.61 0.86 -14.83
N ALA A 175 0.52 0.90 -13.50
CA ALA A 175 0.47 -0.29 -12.67
C ALA A 175 -0.40 -0.03 -11.44
N TYR A 176 -1.00 -1.07 -10.88
CA TYR A 176 -1.73 -0.97 -9.62
C TYR A 176 -1.56 -2.23 -8.78
N LEU A 177 -1.66 -2.05 -7.47
CA LEU A 177 -1.63 -3.09 -6.46
C LEU A 177 -2.74 -2.81 -5.45
N VAL A 178 -3.56 -3.83 -5.18
CA VAL A 178 -4.50 -3.83 -4.07
C VAL A 178 -3.98 -4.73 -2.97
N THR A 179 -3.79 -4.17 -1.78
CA THR A 179 -3.52 -4.92 -0.55
C THR A 179 -4.76 -4.94 0.32
N ASP A 180 -5.00 -6.09 0.94
CA ASP A 180 -6.07 -6.26 1.90
C ASP A 180 -5.64 -5.64 3.24
N GLU A 181 -6.44 -4.74 3.81
CA GLU A 181 -6.15 -4.13 5.12
C GLU A 181 -6.83 -4.90 6.26
N GLY A 182 -7.85 -5.72 5.97
CA GLY A 182 -8.55 -6.54 6.97
C GLY A 182 -7.73 -7.75 7.43
N ILE A 183 -6.72 -8.18 6.67
CA ILE A 183 -5.74 -9.18 7.11
C ILE A 183 -4.73 -8.64 8.14
N LYS A 184 -4.77 -7.34 8.44
CA LYS A 184 -3.89 -6.65 9.39
C LYS A 184 -4.63 -6.38 10.70
N VAL A 185 -3.87 -6.14 11.76
CA VAL A 185 -4.39 -5.75 13.07
C VAL A 185 -4.71 -4.25 13.06
N GLY A 186 -5.92 -3.87 13.49
CA GLY A 186 -6.28 -2.47 13.66
C GLY A 186 -5.57 -1.83 14.86
N ALA A 187 -4.87 -0.73 14.63
CA ALA A 187 -4.31 0.14 15.67
C ALA A 187 -5.41 0.79 16.53
N TYR A 188 -6.55 1.08 15.92
CA TYR A 188 -7.70 1.68 16.56
C TYR A 188 -8.98 0.94 16.20
N ALA A 189 -9.79 0.62 17.22
CA ALA A 189 -11.11 0.02 17.06
C ALA A 189 -12.11 0.76 17.97
N PRO A 190 -13.02 1.59 17.42
CA PRO A 190 -13.99 2.35 18.21
C PRO A 190 -14.92 1.45 19.02
N ALA A 191 -14.98 1.62 20.35
CA ALA A 191 -15.73 0.75 21.26
C ALA A 191 -17.21 0.54 20.85
N GLY A 192 -17.90 1.60 20.42
CA GLY A 192 -19.29 1.55 19.97
C GLY A 192 -19.51 0.85 18.62
N LYS A 193 -18.44 0.47 17.93
CA LYS A 193 -18.48 -0.24 16.64
C LYS A 193 -17.77 -1.59 16.69
N ARG A 194 -17.22 -2.01 17.84
CA ARG A 194 -16.52 -3.30 17.94
C ARG A 194 -17.51 -4.46 17.80
N VAL A 195 -17.10 -5.51 17.09
CA VAL A 195 -17.89 -6.75 17.05
C VAL A 195 -17.97 -7.41 18.43
N ILE A 196 -16.88 -7.34 19.20
CA ILE A 196 -16.84 -7.78 20.60
C ILE A 196 -16.57 -6.55 21.46
N THR A 197 -17.57 -6.08 22.21
CA THR A 197 -17.48 -4.80 22.96
C THR A 197 -16.28 -4.76 23.92
N ALA A 198 -16.02 -5.88 24.60
CA ALA A 198 -14.98 -5.97 25.63
C ALA A 198 -13.56 -6.23 25.08
N VAL A 199 -13.40 -6.54 23.80
CA VAL A 199 -12.11 -6.96 23.22
C VAL A 199 -11.77 -6.09 22.02
N ALA A 200 -10.59 -5.49 22.03
CA ALA A 200 -10.05 -4.74 20.90
C ALA A 200 -8.80 -5.47 20.37
N PRO A 201 -8.62 -5.56 19.03
CA PRO A 201 -7.34 -5.96 18.49
C PRO A 201 -6.22 -5.10 19.07
N SER A 202 -5.14 -5.75 19.48
CA SER A 202 -4.02 -5.07 20.11
C SER A 202 -2.69 -5.61 19.62
N ILE A 203 -1.70 -4.72 19.57
CA ILE A 203 -0.31 -5.11 19.44
C ILE A 203 0.12 -5.59 20.82
N GLY A 204 0.40 -6.89 20.95
CA GLY A 204 0.63 -7.47 22.26
C GLY A 204 2.08 -7.39 22.75
N PRO A 205 2.32 -7.75 24.03
CA PRO A 205 3.65 -7.70 24.64
C PRO A 205 4.62 -8.72 24.04
N SER A 206 4.13 -9.71 23.27
CA SER A 206 4.99 -10.67 22.61
C SER A 206 5.74 -10.08 21.41
N MET A 207 5.41 -8.87 20.95
CA MET A 207 5.95 -8.28 19.71
C MET A 207 7.36 -7.69 19.87
N LEU A 208 8.02 -7.35 18.75
CA LEU A 208 9.38 -6.77 18.75
C LEU A 208 9.37 -5.29 19.15
N SER A 209 10.55 -4.71 19.35
CA SER A 209 10.72 -3.39 19.97
C SER A 209 9.96 -2.25 19.28
N ASN A 210 9.95 -2.19 17.95
CA ASN A 210 9.28 -1.10 17.22
C ASN A 210 7.75 -1.22 17.29
N GLN A 211 7.23 -2.43 17.29
CA GLN A 211 5.82 -2.75 17.48
C GLN A 211 5.35 -2.32 18.86
N LEU A 212 6.16 -2.58 19.88
CA LEU A 212 5.87 -2.13 21.25
C LEU A 212 5.93 -0.60 21.38
N LYS A 213 6.81 0.09 20.64
CA LYS A 213 6.78 1.57 20.56
C LYS A 213 5.49 2.07 19.95
N LEU A 214 5.02 1.46 18.86
CA LEU A 214 3.74 1.80 18.25
C LEU A 214 2.58 1.54 19.22
N LYS A 215 2.58 0.40 19.90
CA LYS A 215 1.60 0.07 20.95
C LYS A 215 1.55 1.17 22.02
N THR A 216 2.69 1.52 22.60
CA THR A 216 2.79 2.56 23.64
C THR A 216 2.25 3.90 23.14
N ALA A 217 2.56 4.29 21.91
CA ALA A 217 2.05 5.52 21.32
C ALA A 217 0.51 5.49 21.16
N ILE A 218 -0.05 4.37 20.68
CA ILE A 218 -1.50 4.19 20.52
C ILE A 218 -2.21 4.28 21.89
N ASP A 219 -1.73 3.53 22.88
CA ASP A 219 -2.34 3.48 24.21
C ASP A 219 -2.30 4.84 24.91
N ALA A 220 -1.19 5.58 24.76
CA ALA A 220 -1.02 6.91 25.35
C ALA A 220 -1.89 7.99 24.69
N ASN A 221 -2.36 7.77 23.45
CA ASN A 221 -3.03 8.79 22.63
C ASN A 221 -4.45 8.39 22.20
N THR A 222 -5.13 7.52 22.94
CA THR A 222 -6.48 7.01 22.61
C THR A 222 -7.53 8.09 22.33
N ALA A 223 -7.40 9.28 22.94
CA ALA A 223 -8.29 10.41 22.71
C ALA A 223 -8.10 11.08 21.32
N VAL A 224 -6.93 10.95 20.71
CA VAL A 224 -6.58 11.57 19.41
C VAL A 224 -6.85 10.62 18.24
N LEU A 225 -6.81 9.30 18.48
CA LEU A 225 -7.04 8.27 17.45
C LEU A 225 -8.31 8.45 16.60
N PRO A 226 -9.46 8.92 17.12
CA PRO A 226 -10.64 9.16 16.28
C PRO A 226 -10.44 10.22 15.19
N GLY A 227 -9.50 11.15 15.38
CA GLY A 227 -9.17 12.20 14.41
C GLY A 227 -8.09 11.80 13.40
N VAL A 228 -7.47 10.64 13.57
CA VAL A 228 -6.49 10.09 12.64
C VAL A 228 -7.24 9.49 11.45
N VAL A 229 -6.84 9.87 10.22
CA VAL A 229 -7.52 9.44 8.99
C VAL A 229 -6.70 8.46 8.15
N SER A 230 -5.38 8.38 8.39
CA SER A 230 -4.50 7.44 7.68
C SER A 230 -3.46 6.82 8.62
N TYR A 231 -2.92 5.68 8.23
CA TYR A 231 -1.89 4.96 9.01
C TYR A 231 -0.63 5.81 9.22
N GLU A 232 -0.27 6.62 8.24
CA GLU A 232 0.97 7.40 8.22
C GLU A 232 0.94 8.56 9.22
N GLN A 233 -0.25 9.06 9.55
CA GLN A 233 -0.43 10.08 10.58
C GLN A 233 -0.11 9.57 11.99
N LEU A 234 -0.03 8.25 12.20
CA LEU A 234 0.47 7.69 13.46
C LEU A 234 1.93 8.08 13.72
N GLY A 235 2.68 8.48 12.69
CA GLY A 235 4.05 9.00 12.81
C GLY A 235 4.15 10.33 13.55
N VAL A 236 3.04 11.04 13.76
CA VAL A 236 3.00 12.28 14.57
C VAL A 236 3.03 11.95 16.08
N LEU A 237 2.66 10.73 16.45
CA LEU A 237 2.60 10.32 17.86
C LEU A 237 4.01 9.99 18.36
N SER A 238 4.43 10.55 19.49
CA SER A 238 5.67 10.12 20.14
C SER A 238 5.46 8.77 20.86
N PRO A 239 6.38 7.79 20.79
CA PRO A 239 7.72 7.81 20.17
C PRO A 239 7.79 7.13 18.78
N VAL A 240 6.79 7.30 17.92
CA VAL A 240 6.73 6.68 16.59
C VAL A 240 7.74 7.35 15.65
N THR A 241 8.71 6.58 15.15
CA THR A 241 9.64 7.02 14.11
C THR A 241 9.22 6.47 12.74
N PRO A 242 9.74 6.97 11.61
CA PRO A 242 9.50 6.38 10.29
C PRO A 242 9.80 4.89 10.24
N SER A 243 10.89 4.45 10.88
CA SER A 243 11.24 3.02 10.99
C SER A 243 10.24 2.19 11.79
N VAL A 244 9.53 2.78 12.75
CA VAL A 244 8.44 2.08 13.47
C VAL A 244 7.27 1.82 12.53
N LEU A 245 6.87 2.81 11.73
CA LEU A 245 5.80 2.64 10.76
C LEU A 245 6.19 1.68 9.63
N GLN A 246 7.44 1.75 9.18
CA GLN A 246 7.98 0.84 8.17
C GLN A 246 7.95 -0.61 8.64
N ASP A 247 8.40 -0.86 9.87
CA ASP A 247 8.34 -2.18 10.47
C ASP A 247 6.88 -2.68 10.59
N CYS A 248 5.93 -1.80 10.89
CA CYS A 248 4.54 -2.18 11.16
C CYS A 248 3.61 -2.22 9.94
N PHE A 249 4.06 -1.79 8.77
CA PHE A 249 3.21 -1.55 7.61
C PHE A 249 2.42 -2.77 7.13
N HIS A 250 3.03 -3.96 7.15
CA HIS A 250 2.45 -5.18 6.59
C HIS A 250 1.46 -5.90 7.51
N TYR A 251 1.47 -5.63 8.81
CA TYR A 251 0.59 -6.30 9.78
C TYR A 251 -0.22 -5.36 10.68
N VAL A 252 0.00 -4.04 10.64
CA VAL A 252 -0.85 -3.04 11.30
C VAL A 252 -1.50 -2.15 10.26
N THR A 253 -2.79 -1.91 10.45
CA THR A 253 -3.55 -0.86 9.75
C THR A 253 -4.19 0.07 10.76
N LEU A 254 -4.74 1.22 10.35
CA LEU A 254 -5.38 2.15 11.28
C LEU A 254 -6.65 1.53 11.88
N THR A 255 -7.67 1.29 11.07
CA THR A 255 -8.92 0.65 11.48
C THR A 255 -9.47 -0.13 10.29
N PRO A 256 -9.37 -1.48 10.29
CA PRO A 256 -10.08 -2.27 9.30
C PRO A 256 -11.57 -2.23 9.65
N TRP A 257 -12.37 -1.76 8.71
CA TRP A 257 -13.82 -1.73 8.84
C TRP A 257 -14.39 -2.92 8.09
N SER A 258 -15.31 -3.63 8.74
CA SER A 258 -16.15 -4.66 8.11
C SER A 258 -17.57 -4.16 7.97
N VAL A 259 -18.28 -4.70 6.99
CA VAL A 259 -19.71 -4.44 6.82
C VAL A 259 -20.50 -5.66 7.27
N LEU A 260 -21.23 -5.51 8.37
CA LEU A 260 -22.10 -6.53 8.96
C LEU A 260 -23.55 -6.07 8.82
N GLY A 261 -24.32 -6.77 7.99
CA GLY A 261 -25.70 -6.36 7.67
C GLY A 261 -25.71 -4.98 7.02
N ASN A 262 -26.32 -3.98 7.68
CA ASN A 262 -26.41 -2.61 7.18
C ASN A 262 -25.54 -1.61 7.96
N GLN A 263 -24.54 -2.10 8.70
CA GLN A 263 -23.72 -1.29 9.60
C GLN A 263 -22.22 -1.55 9.40
N TYR A 264 -21.41 -0.54 9.69
CA TYR A 264 -19.98 -0.69 9.86
C TYR A 264 -19.67 -1.28 11.23
N ALA A 265 -18.76 -2.24 11.24
CA ALA A 265 -18.16 -2.82 12.43
C ALA A 265 -16.64 -2.73 12.36
N SER A 266 -16.02 -2.71 13.52
CA SER A 266 -14.56 -2.62 13.70
C SER A 266 -14.08 -3.76 14.59
N GLY A 267 -12.77 -3.94 14.64
CA GLY A 267 -12.15 -4.97 15.46
C GLY A 267 -12.24 -6.37 14.86
N THR A 268 -12.57 -6.47 13.57
CA THR A 268 -12.53 -7.72 12.81
C THR A 268 -11.12 -7.98 12.26
N ILE A 269 -10.77 -9.25 12.08
CA ILE A 269 -9.52 -9.68 11.45
C ILE A 269 -9.84 -10.78 10.44
N ASN A 270 -9.37 -10.59 9.20
CA ASN A 270 -9.45 -11.61 8.17
C ASN A 270 -8.38 -12.68 8.42
N ILE A 271 -8.83 -13.93 8.58
CA ILE A 271 -8.01 -15.08 8.92
C ILE A 271 -7.14 -15.58 7.75
N ASN A 272 -7.38 -15.10 6.53
CA ASN A 272 -6.62 -15.49 5.35
C ASN A 272 -5.30 -14.70 5.23
N THR A 273 -4.50 -14.80 6.29
CA THR A 273 -3.20 -14.15 6.46
C THR A 273 -2.11 -15.17 6.79
N ALA A 274 -0.99 -15.12 6.08
CA ALA A 274 0.21 -15.87 6.42
C ALA A 274 1.16 -15.08 7.32
N SER A 275 0.73 -13.93 7.86
CA SER A 275 1.58 -13.08 8.69
C SER A 275 1.73 -13.66 10.10
N THR A 276 2.96 -13.94 10.52
CA THR A 276 3.22 -14.47 11.87
C THR A 276 2.97 -13.44 12.95
N GLN A 277 3.18 -12.16 12.61
CA GLN A 277 3.00 -11.00 13.47
C GLN A 277 1.51 -10.77 13.75
N VAL A 278 0.64 -10.88 12.73
CA VAL A 278 -0.82 -10.80 12.92
C VAL A 278 -1.31 -11.89 13.86
N TRP A 279 -0.85 -13.13 13.68
CA TRP A 279 -1.25 -14.25 14.55
C TRP A 279 -0.80 -14.05 16.00
N ARG A 280 0.41 -13.54 16.24
CA ARG A 280 0.88 -13.20 17.60
C ARG A 280 0.01 -12.12 18.24
N CYS A 281 -0.28 -11.04 17.51
CA CYS A 281 -1.18 -9.99 17.99
C CYS A 281 -2.60 -10.52 18.27
N LEU A 282 -3.11 -11.47 17.48
CA LEU A 282 -4.42 -12.07 17.71
C LEU A 282 -4.43 -12.92 19.00
N LEU A 283 -3.39 -13.72 19.24
CA LEU A 283 -3.27 -14.51 20.48
C LEU A 283 -3.06 -13.62 21.71
N ASP A 284 -2.31 -12.52 21.57
CA ASP A 284 -2.21 -11.51 22.63
C ASP A 284 -3.55 -10.78 22.84
N THR A 285 -4.31 -10.52 21.77
CA THR A 285 -5.67 -9.97 21.86
C THR A 285 -6.59 -10.93 22.62
N TYR A 286 -6.50 -12.25 22.38
CA TYR A 286 -7.19 -13.25 23.19
C TYR A 286 -6.84 -13.11 24.67
N ASN A 287 -5.56 -12.89 25.03
CA ASN A 287 -5.15 -12.70 26.43
C ASN A 287 -5.77 -11.46 27.10
N THR A 288 -6.28 -10.49 26.33
CA THR A 288 -7.01 -9.33 26.87
C THR A 288 -8.48 -9.60 27.14
N ALA A 289 -9.02 -10.72 26.66
CA ALA A 289 -10.43 -11.03 26.81
C ALA A 289 -10.78 -11.38 28.27
N PRO A 290 -11.92 -10.90 28.81
CA PRO A 290 -12.31 -11.18 30.18
C PRO A 290 -12.52 -12.68 30.45
N GLY A 291 -11.97 -13.19 31.55
CA GLY A 291 -12.25 -14.55 32.04
C GLY A 291 -11.58 -15.69 31.28
N VAL A 292 -10.64 -15.40 30.37
CA VAL A 292 -9.92 -16.43 29.63
C VAL A 292 -8.71 -16.97 30.39
N THR A 293 -8.35 -18.23 30.13
CA THR A 293 -7.03 -18.74 30.54
C THR A 293 -5.97 -18.21 29.58
N THR A 294 -5.04 -17.41 30.08
CA THR A 294 -4.02 -16.74 29.28
C THR A 294 -3.03 -17.72 28.65
N ILE A 295 -2.66 -17.47 27.39
CA ILE A 295 -1.54 -18.10 26.69
C ILE A 295 -0.25 -17.42 27.16
N THR A 296 0.73 -18.20 27.61
CA THR A 296 2.04 -17.66 28.00
C THR A 296 2.74 -16.97 26.83
N SER A 297 3.60 -15.98 27.09
CA SER A 297 4.32 -15.25 26.03
C SER A 297 5.11 -16.17 25.09
N GLY A 298 5.79 -17.19 25.63
CA GLY A 298 6.50 -18.19 24.82
C GLY A 298 5.57 -19.00 23.92
N ASN A 299 4.37 -19.33 24.39
CA ASN A 299 3.35 -20.01 23.57
C ASN A 299 2.72 -19.07 22.55
N VAL A 300 2.49 -17.79 22.86
CA VAL A 300 2.04 -16.81 21.87
C VAL A 300 3.02 -16.73 20.70
N ILE A 301 4.31 -16.64 20.98
CA ILE A 301 5.36 -16.55 19.95
C ILE A 301 5.42 -17.86 19.15
N SER A 302 5.59 -19.00 19.81
CA SER A 302 5.76 -20.28 19.12
C SER A 302 4.50 -20.70 18.35
N LYS A 303 3.31 -20.61 18.96
CA LYS A 303 2.04 -20.96 18.31
C LYS A 303 1.63 -19.96 17.24
N GLY A 304 1.85 -18.66 17.45
CA GLY A 304 1.60 -17.62 16.45
C GLY A 304 2.48 -17.78 15.20
N ASN A 305 3.78 -18.09 15.40
CA ASN A 305 4.68 -18.41 14.30
C ASN A 305 4.26 -19.69 13.58
N LEU A 306 3.89 -20.75 14.32
CA LEU A 306 3.40 -21.99 13.73
C LEU A 306 2.13 -21.78 12.90
N LEU A 307 1.20 -20.94 13.36
CA LEU A 307 0.01 -20.55 12.58
C LEU A 307 0.46 -19.93 11.26
N GLY A 308 1.15 -18.78 11.26
CA GLY A 308 1.52 -18.10 10.01
C GLY A 308 2.38 -18.95 9.08
N ASN A 309 3.36 -19.69 9.62
CA ASN A 309 4.26 -20.53 8.82
C ASN A 309 3.51 -21.68 8.14
N ASN A 310 2.57 -22.33 8.81
CA ASN A 310 1.80 -23.43 8.22
C ASN A 310 0.81 -22.95 7.14
N PHE A 311 0.43 -21.66 7.13
CA PHE A 311 -0.31 -21.10 6.00
C PHE A 311 0.55 -21.03 4.75
N ALA A 312 1.87 -20.80 4.90
CA ALA A 312 2.83 -20.68 3.82
C ALA A 312 3.58 -21.99 3.48
N GLY A 313 3.67 -22.93 4.42
CA GLY A 313 4.33 -24.23 4.30
C GLY A 313 3.29 -25.35 4.32
N THR A 314 2.93 -25.85 3.15
CA THR A 314 1.89 -26.89 2.95
C THR A 314 2.11 -28.12 3.82
N THR A 315 1.05 -28.61 4.48
CA THR A 315 0.61 -30.04 4.69
C THR A 315 -0.42 -30.14 5.85
N ALA A 316 -0.56 -29.12 6.71
CA ALA A 316 -1.46 -29.21 7.88
C ALA A 316 -2.83 -28.54 7.67
N GLY A 317 -3.90 -29.33 7.52
CA GLY A 317 -5.31 -28.96 7.83
C GLY A 317 -5.98 -27.83 7.04
N LYS A 318 -5.26 -27.10 6.21
CA LYS A 318 -5.75 -26.08 5.28
C LYS A 318 -5.92 -26.70 3.89
N PRO A 319 -6.91 -26.28 3.07
CA PRO A 319 -6.91 -26.62 1.64
C PRO A 319 -5.55 -26.28 1.06
N ALA A 320 -4.86 -27.25 0.44
CA ALA A 320 -3.51 -27.04 -0.09
C ALA A 320 -3.50 -25.78 -0.98
N ASN A 321 -2.78 -24.74 -0.55
CA ASN A 321 -2.64 -23.46 -1.25
C ASN A 321 -3.94 -22.65 -1.48
N GLY A 322 -4.99 -22.85 -0.68
CA GLY A 322 -6.26 -22.10 -0.77
C GLY A 322 -6.66 -21.37 0.53
N PRO A 323 -7.63 -20.44 0.49
CA PRO A 323 -8.09 -19.74 1.68
C PRO A 323 -8.96 -20.63 2.57
N PHE A 324 -9.12 -20.22 3.83
CA PHE A 324 -10.26 -20.64 4.63
C PHE A 324 -11.53 -19.99 4.11
N THR A 325 -12.53 -20.83 3.80
CA THR A 325 -13.84 -20.38 3.30
C THR A 325 -14.84 -20.08 4.42
N SER A 326 -14.53 -20.47 5.65
CA SER A 326 -15.31 -20.17 6.85
C SER A 326 -14.45 -20.15 8.11
N THR A 327 -14.94 -19.48 9.14
CA THR A 327 -14.34 -19.51 10.49
C THR A 327 -14.40 -20.89 11.13
N VAL A 328 -15.39 -21.71 10.77
CA VAL A 328 -15.50 -23.11 11.19
C VAL A 328 -14.36 -23.95 10.62
N GLY A 329 -14.05 -23.78 9.31
CA GLY A 329 -12.91 -24.44 8.69
C GLY A 329 -11.58 -24.06 9.36
N PHE A 330 -11.45 -22.79 9.75
CA PHE A 330 -10.31 -22.33 10.53
C PHE A 330 -10.25 -22.94 11.94
N ALA A 331 -11.38 -23.10 12.64
CA ALA A 331 -11.40 -23.72 13.96
C ALA A 331 -10.85 -25.15 13.95
N THR A 332 -11.15 -25.94 12.91
CA THR A 332 -10.59 -27.29 12.71
C THR A 332 -9.07 -27.24 12.57
N TYR A 333 -8.56 -26.27 11.83
CA TYR A 333 -7.12 -26.06 11.71
C TYR A 333 -6.50 -25.61 13.04
N LEU A 334 -7.15 -24.69 13.76
CA LEU A 334 -6.70 -24.21 15.07
C LEU A 334 -6.59 -25.34 16.09
N ALA A 335 -7.47 -26.35 16.02
CA ALA A 335 -7.41 -27.54 16.86
C ALA A 335 -6.10 -28.34 16.68
N THR A 336 -5.42 -28.24 15.53
CA THR A 336 -4.10 -28.87 15.32
C THR A 336 -2.98 -28.15 16.10
N ILE A 337 -3.18 -26.87 16.41
CA ILE A 337 -2.20 -26.01 17.09
C ILE A 337 -2.50 -25.92 18.60
N PHE A 338 -3.79 -25.81 18.94
CA PHE A 338 -4.35 -25.78 20.30
C PHE A 338 -5.31 -26.98 20.48
N PRO A 339 -4.79 -28.18 20.76
CA PRO A 339 -5.60 -29.39 20.84
C PRO A 339 -6.62 -29.32 21.97
N ILE A 340 -7.70 -30.11 21.85
CA ILE A 340 -8.77 -30.18 22.86
C ILE A 340 -8.26 -30.59 24.26
N THR A 341 -7.15 -31.33 24.30
CA THR A 341 -6.47 -31.78 25.52
C THR A 341 -5.59 -30.72 26.17
N GLY A 342 -5.33 -29.60 25.48
CA GLY A 342 -4.52 -28.49 25.97
C GLY A 342 -5.32 -27.44 26.74
N THR A 343 -4.62 -26.49 27.36
CA THR A 343 -5.25 -25.31 27.96
C THR A 343 -4.37 -24.07 27.70
N PRO A 344 -4.92 -23.00 27.09
CA PRO A 344 -6.25 -22.97 26.48
C PRO A 344 -6.33 -23.86 25.24
N ASN A 345 -7.50 -24.46 24.98
CA ASN A 345 -7.78 -25.21 23.76
C ASN A 345 -8.46 -24.33 22.69
N PHE A 346 -8.57 -24.85 21.47
CA PHE A 346 -9.17 -24.09 20.35
C PHE A 346 -10.61 -23.65 20.62
N ASN A 347 -11.43 -24.42 21.37
CA ASN A 347 -12.80 -24.01 21.71
C ASN A 347 -12.80 -22.75 22.60
N GLN A 348 -11.92 -22.69 23.60
CA GLN A 348 -11.78 -21.51 24.46
C GLN A 348 -11.36 -20.28 23.64
N ILE A 349 -10.42 -20.45 22.72
CA ILE A 349 -9.96 -19.38 21.82
C ILE A 349 -11.10 -18.92 20.90
N MET A 350 -11.77 -19.85 20.21
CA MET A 350 -12.88 -19.52 19.30
C MET A 350 -14.09 -18.93 20.02
N ASN A 351 -14.35 -19.29 21.27
CA ASN A 351 -15.41 -18.66 22.06
C ASN A 351 -15.08 -17.20 22.41
N ALA A 352 -13.82 -16.89 22.71
CA ALA A 352 -13.40 -15.55 23.11
C ALA A 352 -13.23 -14.59 21.94
N ILE A 353 -12.66 -15.06 20.82
CA ILE A 353 -12.32 -14.23 19.66
C ILE A 353 -12.93 -14.70 18.34
N GLY A 354 -13.66 -15.81 18.28
CA GLY A 354 -14.29 -16.27 17.04
C GLY A 354 -15.20 -15.24 16.35
N PRO A 355 -16.01 -14.44 17.08
CA PRO A 355 -16.86 -13.42 16.45
C PRO A 355 -16.11 -12.30 15.72
N MET A 356 -14.85 -12.02 16.07
CA MET A 356 -14.04 -11.04 15.34
C MET A 356 -13.38 -11.61 14.07
N LEU A 357 -13.39 -12.93 13.89
CA LEU A 357 -12.75 -13.57 12.75
C LEU A 357 -13.66 -13.53 11.52
N VAL A 358 -13.10 -13.13 10.39
CA VAL A 358 -13.79 -13.10 9.09
C VAL A 358 -12.93 -13.76 8.02
N VAL A 359 -13.55 -14.12 6.89
CA VAL A 359 -12.86 -14.66 5.70
C VAL A 359 -12.80 -13.67 4.54
N ARG A 360 -13.37 -12.47 4.75
CA ARG A 360 -13.50 -11.42 3.76
C ARG A 360 -13.22 -10.09 4.44
N SER A 361 -12.50 -9.26 3.73
CA SER A 361 -12.24 -7.88 4.14
C SER A 361 -13.12 -6.91 3.37
N ASP A 362 -13.37 -5.75 3.98
CA ASP A 362 -14.14 -4.68 3.39
C ASP A 362 -13.33 -3.36 3.32
N THR A 363 -12.08 -3.36 3.79
CA THR A 363 -11.12 -2.25 3.67
C THR A 363 -9.90 -2.71 2.89
N PHE A 364 -9.53 -1.94 1.88
CA PHE A 364 -8.41 -2.22 0.98
C PHE A 364 -7.55 -0.97 0.81
N ARG A 365 -6.26 -1.17 0.57
CA ARG A 365 -5.34 -0.11 0.16
C ARG A 365 -4.96 -0.36 -1.29
N ILE A 366 -5.16 0.66 -2.13
CA ILE A 366 -4.74 0.64 -3.52
C ILE A 366 -3.54 1.56 -3.64
N ARG A 367 -2.43 1.04 -4.18
CA ARG A 367 -1.33 1.85 -4.68
C ARG A 367 -1.31 1.76 -6.20
N ALA A 368 -1.13 2.90 -6.83
CA ALA A 368 -1.17 3.03 -8.28
C ALA A 368 0.02 3.86 -8.77
N TYR A 369 0.52 3.49 -9.94
CA TYR A 369 1.64 4.09 -10.62
C TYR A 369 1.22 4.50 -12.04
N GLY A 370 1.77 5.61 -12.48
CA GLY A 370 1.74 6.03 -13.88
C GLY A 370 3.04 6.70 -14.26
N ASP A 371 3.51 6.43 -15.48
CA ASP A 371 4.62 7.15 -16.08
C ASP A 371 4.22 7.81 -17.40
N ALA A 372 5.00 8.81 -17.78
CA ALA A 372 4.96 9.38 -19.11
C ALA A 372 6.31 9.10 -19.78
N VAL A 373 6.27 8.52 -20.97
CA VAL A 373 7.48 8.20 -21.74
C VAL A 373 7.55 9.06 -22.99
N ASN A 374 8.77 9.23 -23.50
CA ASN A 374 8.97 9.90 -24.76
C ASN A 374 8.42 9.03 -25.92
N PRO A 375 7.47 9.52 -26.74
CA PRO A 375 6.92 8.73 -27.84
C PRO A 375 7.97 8.34 -28.91
N ALA A 376 9.08 9.08 -29.02
CA ALA A 376 10.17 8.77 -29.93
C ALA A 376 11.19 7.78 -29.35
N ASP A 377 11.26 7.68 -28.01
CA ASP A 377 12.09 6.71 -27.28
C ASP A 377 11.32 6.22 -26.04
N PRO A 378 10.49 5.16 -26.18
CA PRO A 378 9.65 4.66 -25.09
C PRO A 378 10.44 4.11 -23.90
N THR A 379 11.77 3.93 -24.02
CA THR A 379 12.62 3.51 -22.90
C THR A 379 12.92 4.66 -21.94
N LYS A 380 12.77 5.90 -22.41
CA LYS A 380 13.01 7.10 -21.61
C LYS A 380 11.73 7.56 -20.91
N VAL A 381 11.69 7.31 -19.60
CA VAL A 381 10.67 7.86 -18.71
C VAL A 381 10.96 9.33 -18.42
N GLU A 382 10.05 10.22 -18.81
CA GLU A 382 10.18 11.67 -18.61
C GLU A 382 9.59 12.11 -17.25
N ALA A 383 8.58 11.41 -16.76
CA ALA A 383 7.95 11.68 -15.46
C ALA A 383 7.27 10.42 -14.88
N THR A 384 7.17 10.36 -13.55
CA THR A 384 6.43 9.31 -12.83
C THR A 384 5.52 9.92 -11.78
N ALA A 385 4.46 9.21 -11.45
CA ALA A 385 3.55 9.57 -10.37
C ALA A 385 3.04 8.31 -9.66
N PHE A 386 2.91 8.42 -8.35
CA PHE A 386 2.36 7.37 -7.50
C PHE A 386 1.23 7.94 -6.65
N CYS A 387 0.17 7.20 -6.47
CA CYS A 387 -0.91 7.56 -5.55
C CYS A 387 -1.37 6.38 -4.73
N GLU A 388 -1.94 6.69 -3.56
CA GLU A 388 -2.50 5.72 -2.64
C GLU A 388 -3.94 6.10 -2.31
N ALA A 389 -4.81 5.09 -2.25
CA ALA A 389 -6.18 5.23 -1.81
C ALA A 389 -6.55 4.16 -0.80
N ILE A 390 -7.26 4.54 0.26
CA ILE A 390 -7.97 3.58 1.11
C ILE A 390 -9.40 3.47 0.59
N VAL A 391 -9.78 2.25 0.22
CA VAL A 391 -11.07 1.92 -0.35
C VAL A 391 -11.88 1.14 0.67
N GLN A 392 -13.08 1.61 0.93
CA GLN A 392 -14.00 1.04 1.90
C GLN A 392 -15.25 0.53 1.19
N ARG A 393 -15.66 -0.69 1.50
CA ARG A 393 -16.97 -1.21 1.11
C ARG A 393 -18.05 -0.59 1.98
N THR A 394 -19.15 -0.21 1.36
CA THR A 394 -20.30 0.40 2.04
C THR A 394 -21.42 -0.61 2.24
N PRO A 395 -22.39 -0.35 3.14
CA PRO A 395 -23.63 -1.11 3.20
C PRO A 395 -24.46 -1.07 1.91
N ASP A 396 -24.29 -0.03 1.10
CA ASP A 396 -25.13 0.24 -0.05
C ASP A 396 -24.89 -0.75 -1.18
N LEU A 397 -25.98 -1.21 -1.81
CA LEU A 397 -25.92 -2.08 -2.96
C LEU A 397 -25.63 -1.29 -4.25
N MET A 398 -24.83 -1.90 -5.12
CA MET A 398 -24.61 -1.53 -6.50
C MET A 398 -25.25 -2.60 -7.39
N PRO A 399 -26.26 -2.27 -8.20
CA PRO A 399 -26.95 -3.24 -9.05
C PRO A 399 -25.97 -4.05 -9.91
N GLY A 400 -26.06 -5.38 -9.83
CA GLY A 400 -25.20 -6.30 -10.59
C GLY A 400 -23.79 -6.53 -10.04
N PHE A 401 -23.35 -5.74 -9.05
CA PHE A 401 -21.97 -5.79 -8.51
C PHE A 401 -21.91 -5.98 -6.99
N GLY A 402 -23.02 -6.30 -6.34
CA GLY A 402 -23.07 -6.52 -4.89
C GLY A 402 -23.02 -5.21 -4.10
N ARG A 403 -22.16 -5.07 -3.09
CA ARG A 403 -22.03 -3.82 -2.32
C ARG A 403 -21.01 -2.87 -2.97
N ARG A 404 -21.27 -1.59 -2.83
CA ARG A 404 -20.46 -0.51 -3.41
C ARG A 404 -19.17 -0.29 -2.63
N PHE A 405 -18.06 -0.14 -3.33
CA PHE A 405 -16.81 0.39 -2.80
C PHE A 405 -16.67 1.89 -3.05
N VAL A 406 -16.14 2.62 -2.08
CA VAL A 406 -15.87 4.06 -2.17
C VAL A 406 -14.46 4.36 -1.69
N VAL A 407 -13.83 5.38 -2.29
CA VAL A 407 -12.54 5.90 -1.81
C VAL A 407 -12.80 6.71 -0.55
N GLY A 408 -12.29 6.24 0.59
CA GLY A 408 -12.37 6.93 1.88
C GLY A 408 -11.23 7.90 2.13
N TYR A 409 -10.06 7.64 1.53
CA TYR A 409 -8.88 8.50 1.63
C TYR A 409 -8.06 8.40 0.35
N PHE A 410 -7.45 9.51 -0.07
CA PHE A 410 -6.57 9.57 -1.23
C PHE A 410 -5.38 10.50 -0.95
N ARG A 411 -4.20 10.10 -1.40
CA ARG A 411 -3.01 10.97 -1.43
C ARG A 411 -2.11 10.65 -2.60
N TRP A 412 -1.33 11.65 -3.01
CA TRP A 412 -0.16 11.45 -3.86
C TRP A 412 1.01 10.99 -2.99
N LEU A 413 1.79 10.03 -3.48
CA LEU A 413 2.98 9.52 -2.81
C LEU A 413 4.21 10.24 -3.35
N GLY A 414 5.05 10.73 -2.44
CA GLY A 414 6.36 11.29 -2.77
C GLY A 414 7.44 10.21 -2.82
N PRO A 415 8.69 10.59 -3.17
CA PRO A 415 9.83 9.67 -3.13
C PRO A 415 10.04 9.02 -1.76
N ASP A 416 9.75 9.75 -0.67
CA ASP A 416 9.90 9.26 0.70
C ASP A 416 8.77 8.29 1.14
N ASP A 417 7.73 8.12 0.33
CA ASP A 417 6.61 7.21 0.63
C ASP A 417 6.71 5.86 -0.11
N ILE A 418 7.57 5.77 -1.13
CA ILE A 418 7.71 4.58 -1.98
C ILE A 418 8.82 3.71 -1.44
#